data_AF-A0A1V1T0L7-F1
#
_entry.id   AF-A0A1V1T0L7-F1
#
_cell.length_a   1.000
_cell.length_b   1.000
_cell.length_c   1.000
_cell.angle_alpha   90.00
_cell.angle_beta   90.00
_cell.angle_gamma   90.00
#
_symmetry.space_group_name_H-M   'P 1'
#
loop_
_entity.id
_entity.type
_entity.pdbx_description
1 polymer ?
#
loop_
_entity_poly.entity_id
_entity_poly.type
_entity_poly.pdbx_seq_one_letter_code
_entity_poly.pdbx_strand_id
1 'polypeptide(L)'
;MPLLTDLPLEIIYHILGYVDPSDLGWIPLTCKSLYHAVSANSTLFKQVYLNHLDAPSRGPVNWEQSLKDLVRLRALSSREDVDDKKDELDFVHRAVVELLKHASTDGVSTDSMLLPQSRNADILTHIFSDESNQLAFLCRSFIYERARAEFHSRDIRYWHGPPKLEHQKSAHLHCLYGVPLLHAYPSARRQTRQNSMYPFASSKVYDLRQYTERNKWGPFMDDGSMRIDWEKVEAIMIVLGANMSTLGIPRIKMCETYCSIPFAGTWSNSWKSPHPPSPPRGLDSLEYLDPYGITGVWLRVVCFLDYTDFFAYNFGAEAQPPPHVPRSSINVGQATRLILMQIFVTSIENPGPEDGQGLPVVHFKGISRSLDQGFDENADSDLRGTVRLTPEGEVRWTTFSIFGGVERWRSESIQVGGVGSAKGVLGHWFDKDFDPRGPAGPTAFWKISDKNRPHNAGVSSVFAELNGLGGDYESDPDAEGDDRGGGGDEVDPSTPVS
;
A
#
# COMPACT_ATOMS: atom_id res chain seq x y z
N MET A 1 53.63 -16.23 -8.83
CA MET A 1 52.25 -16.03 -8.36
C MET A 1 51.34 -16.78 -9.30
N PRO A 2 50.41 -17.62 -8.81
CA PRO A 2 49.42 -18.27 -9.68
C PRO A 2 48.53 -17.20 -10.32
N LEU A 3 48.23 -17.32 -11.62
CA LEU A 3 47.26 -16.46 -12.28
C LEU A 3 45.84 -16.93 -11.94
N LEU A 4 44.87 -16.02 -11.91
CA LEU A 4 43.46 -16.35 -11.67
C LEU A 4 42.94 -17.40 -12.66
N THR A 5 43.41 -17.34 -13.92
CA THR A 5 43.03 -18.27 -14.99
C THR A 5 43.67 -19.66 -14.87
N ASP A 6 44.65 -19.83 -13.98
CA ASP A 6 45.31 -21.12 -13.74
C ASP A 6 44.64 -21.89 -12.60
N LEU A 7 43.64 -21.29 -11.93
CA LEU A 7 42.87 -21.94 -10.89
C LEU A 7 41.89 -22.96 -11.48
N PRO A 8 41.53 -24.02 -10.74
CA PRO A 8 40.44 -24.92 -11.11
C PRO A 8 39.12 -24.16 -11.32
N LEU A 9 38.30 -24.61 -12.26
CA LEU A 9 37.04 -23.96 -12.61
C LEU A 9 36.10 -23.83 -11.41
N GLU A 10 36.13 -24.79 -10.48
CA GLU A 10 35.33 -24.77 -9.26
C GLU A 10 35.70 -23.58 -8.36
N ILE A 11 37.00 -23.27 -8.26
CA ILE A 11 37.50 -22.13 -7.50
C ILE A 11 37.16 -20.83 -8.21
N ILE A 12 37.29 -20.79 -9.54
CA ILE A 12 36.87 -19.65 -10.35
C ILE A 12 35.38 -19.38 -10.17
N TYR A 13 34.51 -20.40 -10.25
CA TYR A 13 33.07 -20.26 -10.05
C TYR A 13 32.72 -19.79 -8.64
N HIS A 14 33.42 -20.29 -7.63
CA HIS A 14 33.23 -19.83 -6.26
C HIS A 14 33.58 -18.34 -6.13
N ILE A 15 34.74 -17.90 -6.67
CA ILE A 15 35.14 -16.49 -6.66
C ILE A 15 34.12 -15.63 -7.40
N LEU A 16 33.74 -16.05 -8.62
CA LEU A 16 32.75 -15.35 -9.44
C LEU A 16 31.35 -15.33 -8.79
N GLY A 17 31.06 -16.24 -7.85
CA GLY A 17 29.81 -16.24 -7.08
C GLY A 17 29.62 -14.99 -6.21
N TYR A 18 30.69 -14.29 -5.85
CA TYR A 18 30.66 -13.12 -4.95
C TYR A 18 30.83 -11.77 -5.65
N VAL A 19 30.89 -11.73 -6.98
CA VAL A 19 30.99 -10.47 -7.73
C VAL A 19 29.64 -9.76 -7.81
N ASP A 20 29.63 -8.43 -7.94
CA ASP A 20 28.38 -7.70 -8.17
C ASP A 20 27.75 -8.18 -9.50
N PRO A 21 26.42 -8.31 -9.58
CA PRO A 21 25.73 -8.70 -10.80
C PRO A 21 26.12 -7.89 -12.05
N SER A 22 26.49 -6.61 -11.89
CA SER A 22 26.89 -5.73 -12.98
C SER A 22 28.23 -6.14 -13.59
N ASP A 23 29.15 -6.69 -12.79
CA ASP A 23 30.48 -7.10 -13.21
C ASP A 23 30.46 -8.39 -14.04
N LEU A 24 29.44 -9.26 -13.84
CA LEU A 24 29.25 -10.46 -14.65
C LEU A 24 29.09 -10.18 -16.15
N GLY A 25 28.64 -8.97 -16.52
CA GLY A 25 28.59 -8.54 -17.92
C GLY A 25 29.96 -8.22 -18.51
N TRP A 26 30.89 -7.74 -17.69
CA TRP A 26 32.22 -7.29 -18.11
C TRP A 26 33.28 -8.38 -18.06
N ILE A 27 33.19 -9.29 -17.08
CA ILE A 27 34.15 -10.38 -16.87
C ILE A 27 34.38 -11.23 -18.15
N PRO A 28 33.35 -11.63 -18.93
CA PRO A 28 33.53 -12.37 -20.17
C PRO A 28 34.32 -11.63 -21.25
N LEU A 29 34.42 -10.30 -21.18
CA LEU A 29 35.11 -9.46 -22.16
C LEU A 29 36.62 -9.37 -21.92
N THR A 30 37.10 -9.85 -20.76
CA THR A 30 38.50 -9.76 -20.36
C THR A 30 39.39 -10.80 -21.07
N CYS A 31 38.96 -12.06 -21.14
CA CYS A 31 39.67 -13.12 -21.85
C CYS A 31 38.76 -14.32 -22.17
N LYS A 32 39.22 -15.21 -23.07
CA LYS A 32 38.46 -16.41 -23.48
C LYS A 32 38.18 -17.37 -22.32
N SER A 33 39.12 -17.52 -21.37
CA SER A 33 38.94 -18.42 -20.22
C SER A 33 37.76 -17.96 -19.35
N LEU A 34 37.71 -16.67 -19.02
CA LEU A 34 36.62 -16.08 -18.24
C LEU A 34 35.30 -16.02 -19.03
N TYR A 35 35.35 -15.84 -20.35
CA TYR A 35 34.18 -16.00 -21.21
C TYR A 35 33.55 -17.40 -21.05
N HIS A 36 34.35 -18.46 -21.17
CA HIS A 36 33.86 -19.83 -21.01
C HIS A 36 33.44 -20.16 -19.57
N ALA A 37 34.02 -19.49 -18.57
CA ALA A 37 33.63 -19.66 -17.18
C ALA A 37 32.22 -19.13 -16.88
N VAL A 38 31.82 -18.05 -17.55
CA VAL A 38 30.53 -17.37 -17.33
C VAL A 38 29.45 -17.84 -18.32
N SER A 39 29.81 -18.03 -19.59
CA SER A 39 28.86 -18.33 -20.67
C SER A 39 28.11 -19.64 -20.41
N ALA A 40 26.78 -19.59 -20.52
CA ALA A 40 25.87 -20.72 -20.28
C ALA A 40 26.00 -21.40 -18.89
N ASN A 41 26.57 -20.72 -17.89
CA ASN A 41 26.77 -21.27 -16.56
C ASN A 41 25.62 -20.94 -15.61
N SER A 42 24.51 -21.69 -15.73
CA SER A 42 23.31 -21.48 -14.90
C SER A 42 23.59 -21.60 -13.39
N THR A 43 24.54 -22.44 -12.97
CA THR A 43 24.92 -22.62 -11.58
C THR A 43 25.59 -21.37 -11.02
N LEU A 44 26.47 -20.72 -11.79
CA LEU A 44 27.08 -19.45 -11.40
C LEU A 44 26.02 -18.36 -11.24
N PHE A 45 25.12 -18.19 -12.22
CA PHE A 45 24.04 -17.20 -12.11
C PHE A 45 23.14 -17.47 -10.89
N LYS A 46 22.83 -18.74 -10.59
CA LYS A 46 22.10 -19.11 -9.37
C LYS A 46 22.86 -18.71 -8.11
N GLN A 47 24.17 -18.98 -8.04
CA GLN A 47 24.99 -18.64 -6.88
C GLN A 47 25.03 -17.13 -6.66
N VAL A 48 25.28 -16.36 -7.72
CA VAL A 48 25.31 -14.89 -7.66
C VAL A 48 23.95 -14.33 -7.27
N TYR A 49 22.87 -14.89 -7.82
CA TYR A 49 21.51 -14.54 -7.43
C TYR A 49 21.30 -14.75 -5.93
N LEU A 50 21.57 -15.94 -5.38
CA LEU A 50 21.29 -16.24 -3.97
C LEU A 50 22.17 -15.44 -2.99
N ASN A 51 23.35 -15.00 -3.46
CA ASN A 51 24.22 -14.11 -2.69
C ASN A 51 23.69 -12.67 -2.63
N HIS A 52 22.93 -12.20 -3.62
CA HIS A 52 22.48 -10.79 -3.71
C HIS A 52 20.97 -10.58 -3.50
N LEU A 53 20.16 -11.58 -3.81
CA LEU A 53 18.70 -11.56 -3.78
C LEU A 53 18.16 -12.67 -2.89
N ASP A 54 16.92 -12.52 -2.44
CA ASP A 54 16.25 -13.49 -1.59
C ASP A 54 16.05 -14.83 -2.32
N ALA A 55 16.16 -15.92 -1.55
CA ALA A 55 15.85 -17.23 -2.06
C ALA A 55 14.36 -17.28 -2.44
N PRO A 56 14.02 -17.61 -3.70
CA PRO A 56 12.65 -17.58 -4.14
C PRO A 56 11.82 -18.60 -3.38
N SER A 57 10.71 -18.15 -2.81
CA SER A 57 9.81 -18.98 -2.01
C SER A 57 8.89 -19.85 -2.87
N ARG A 58 8.62 -19.46 -4.14
CA ARG A 58 7.70 -20.16 -5.05
C ARG A 58 8.11 -20.07 -6.52
N GLY A 59 8.02 -21.21 -7.20
CA GLY A 59 8.11 -21.30 -8.67
C GLY A 59 9.53 -21.31 -9.24
N PRO A 60 9.68 -21.66 -10.52
CA PRO A 60 10.97 -21.62 -11.20
C PRO A 60 11.42 -20.17 -11.45
N VAL A 61 12.68 -19.87 -11.14
CA VAL A 61 13.31 -18.56 -11.41
C VAL A 61 14.33 -18.71 -12.52
N ASN A 62 14.26 -17.82 -13.50
CA ASN A 62 15.33 -17.67 -14.49
C ASN A 62 16.42 -16.76 -13.90
N TRP A 63 17.38 -17.38 -13.20
CA TRP A 63 18.45 -16.68 -12.47
C TRP A 63 19.19 -15.65 -13.34
N GLU A 64 19.51 -16.03 -14.58
CA GLU A 64 20.23 -15.18 -15.52
C GLU A 64 19.37 -13.97 -15.93
N GLN A 65 18.11 -14.18 -16.30
CA GLN A 65 17.23 -13.09 -16.67
C GLN A 65 16.93 -12.15 -15.49
N SER A 66 16.69 -12.70 -14.30
CA SER A 66 16.45 -11.90 -13.09
C SER A 66 17.64 -11.01 -12.74
N LEU A 67 18.87 -11.52 -12.86
CA LEU A 67 20.08 -10.72 -12.64
C LEU A 67 20.27 -9.65 -13.73
N LYS A 68 20.00 -9.99 -15.00
CA LYS A 68 20.06 -9.01 -16.10
C LYS A 68 19.03 -7.89 -15.92
N ASP A 69 17.80 -8.24 -15.54
CA ASP A 69 16.74 -7.27 -15.27
C ASP A 69 17.10 -6.39 -14.07
N LEU A 70 17.69 -6.96 -13.01
CA LEU A 70 18.20 -6.18 -11.87
C LEU A 70 19.28 -5.18 -12.30
N VAL A 71 20.28 -5.61 -13.09
CA VAL A 71 21.36 -4.74 -13.58
C VAL A 71 20.80 -3.63 -14.47
N ARG A 72 19.87 -3.97 -15.38
CA ARG A 72 19.19 -2.97 -16.22
C ARG A 72 18.38 -1.99 -15.39
N LEU A 73 17.66 -2.46 -14.37
CA LEU A 73 16.88 -1.61 -13.47
C LEU A 73 17.79 -0.62 -12.75
N ARG A 74 18.90 -1.08 -12.16
CA ARG A 74 19.90 -0.22 -11.52
C ARG A 74 20.45 0.82 -12.50
N ALA A 75 20.90 0.40 -13.68
CA ALA A 75 21.49 1.28 -14.68
C ALA A 75 20.50 2.34 -15.19
N LEU A 76 19.23 1.97 -15.38
CA LEU A 76 18.16 2.89 -15.76
C LEU A 76 17.86 3.90 -14.66
N SER A 77 17.77 3.42 -13.42
CA SER A 77 17.45 4.23 -12.25
C SER A 77 18.57 5.19 -11.85
N SER A 78 19.81 4.95 -12.27
CA SER A 78 20.95 5.85 -12.08
C SER A 78 20.97 7.04 -13.05
N ARG A 79 20.08 7.10 -14.05
CA ARG A 79 19.95 8.29 -14.93
C ARG A 79 19.35 9.45 -14.14
N GLU A 80 19.96 10.63 -14.21
CA GLU A 80 19.54 11.79 -13.40
C GLU A 80 18.21 12.40 -13.89
N ASP A 81 18.02 12.50 -15.21
CA ASP A 81 16.82 13.12 -15.78
C ASP A 81 15.62 12.16 -15.79
N VAL A 82 14.44 12.68 -15.46
CA VAL A 82 13.15 11.99 -15.59
C VAL A 82 12.87 11.68 -17.07
N ASP A 83 13.17 12.60 -17.97
CA ASP A 83 12.89 12.45 -19.40
C ASP A 83 13.71 11.32 -20.04
N ASP A 84 14.88 11.01 -19.48
CA ASP A 84 15.75 9.93 -19.96
C ASP A 84 15.27 8.52 -19.57
N LYS A 85 14.30 8.41 -18.66
CA LYS A 85 13.89 7.10 -18.10
C LYS A 85 12.39 6.86 -18.01
N LYS A 86 11.54 7.90 -18.06
CA LYS A 86 10.09 7.76 -17.89
C LYS A 86 9.46 6.76 -18.86
N ASP A 87 9.94 6.65 -20.10
CA ASP A 87 9.35 5.79 -21.13
C ASP A 87 9.58 4.28 -20.87
N GLU A 88 10.42 3.93 -19.90
CA GLU A 88 10.74 2.56 -19.51
C GLU A 88 9.81 1.99 -18.42
N LEU A 89 8.70 2.68 -18.11
CA LEU A 89 7.74 2.30 -17.07
C LEU A 89 7.27 0.83 -17.20
N ASP A 90 7.07 0.35 -18.41
CA ASP A 90 6.64 -1.03 -18.68
C ASP A 90 7.68 -2.07 -18.24
N PHE A 91 8.96 -1.78 -18.43
CA PHE A 91 10.05 -2.61 -17.95
C PHE A 91 10.17 -2.52 -16.43
N VAL A 92 10.16 -1.30 -15.88
CA VAL A 92 10.30 -1.06 -14.44
C VAL A 92 9.18 -1.74 -13.65
N HIS A 93 7.93 -1.58 -14.08
CA HIS A 93 6.77 -2.22 -13.45
C HIS A 93 6.94 -3.74 -13.37
N ARG A 94 7.28 -4.38 -14.49
CA ARG A 94 7.49 -5.83 -14.55
C ARG A 94 8.69 -6.29 -13.69
N ALA A 95 9.80 -5.57 -13.73
CA ALA A 95 10.99 -5.90 -12.94
C ALA A 95 10.74 -5.78 -11.44
N VAL A 96 10.05 -4.72 -11.00
CA VAL A 96 9.68 -4.50 -9.59
C VAL A 96 8.72 -5.58 -9.11
N VAL A 97 7.66 -5.87 -9.88
CA VAL A 97 6.68 -6.91 -9.51
C VAL A 97 7.34 -8.28 -9.42
N GLU A 98 8.22 -8.65 -10.35
CA GLU A 98 8.90 -9.94 -10.31
C GLU A 98 9.91 -10.03 -9.14
N LEU A 99 10.61 -8.94 -8.81
CA LEU A 99 11.49 -8.89 -7.63
C LEU A 99 10.70 -9.09 -6.33
N LEU A 100 9.55 -8.43 -6.17
CA LEU A 100 8.70 -8.56 -4.98
C LEU A 100 8.01 -9.92 -4.91
N LYS A 101 7.66 -10.53 -6.04
CA LYS A 101 7.12 -11.89 -6.08
C LYS A 101 8.09 -12.93 -5.50
N HIS A 102 9.39 -12.71 -5.65
CA HIS A 102 10.45 -13.57 -5.11
C HIS A 102 11.05 -13.06 -3.80
N ALA A 103 10.54 -11.96 -3.25
CA ALA A 103 10.95 -11.45 -1.95
C ALA A 103 10.56 -12.44 -0.85
N SER A 104 11.40 -12.53 0.18
CA SER A 104 11.15 -13.39 1.33
C SER A 104 11.68 -12.75 2.61
N THR A 105 11.00 -13.04 3.70
CA THR A 105 11.42 -12.69 5.07
C THR A 105 12.24 -13.81 5.72
N ASP A 106 12.43 -14.93 5.03
CA ASP A 106 13.15 -16.07 5.56
C ASP A 106 14.68 -15.85 5.46
N GLY A 107 15.39 -16.00 6.58
CA GLY A 107 16.86 -15.95 6.62
C GLY A 107 17.49 -14.65 7.12
N VAL A 108 16.70 -13.65 7.52
CA VAL A 108 17.23 -12.41 8.14
C VAL A 108 17.04 -12.44 9.66
N SER A 109 18.11 -12.12 10.40
CA SER A 109 18.14 -12.19 11.86
C SER A 109 17.15 -11.20 12.48
N THR A 110 16.26 -11.71 13.32
CA THR A 110 15.07 -11.02 13.83
C THR A 110 15.42 -10.10 15.01
N ASP A 111 16.26 -9.09 14.79
CA ASP A 111 16.64 -8.14 15.86
C ASP A 111 15.56 -7.05 16.08
N SER A 112 14.58 -6.92 15.18
CA SER A 112 13.47 -5.96 15.32
C SER A 112 12.13 -6.65 15.09
N MET A 113 11.35 -6.86 16.15
CA MET A 113 10.16 -7.73 16.20
C MET A 113 8.94 -7.31 15.36
N LEU A 114 9.04 -6.37 14.40
CA LEU A 114 7.85 -5.81 13.74
C LEU A 114 7.93 -5.64 12.22
N LEU A 115 9.11 -5.75 11.61
CA LEU A 115 9.29 -5.46 10.17
C LEU A 115 9.70 -6.67 9.35
N PRO A 116 8.98 -6.98 8.26
CA PRO A 116 9.47 -7.92 7.28
C PRO A 116 10.65 -7.32 6.52
N GLN A 117 11.80 -8.01 6.59
CA GLN A 117 13.01 -7.66 5.86
C GLN A 117 13.12 -8.51 4.60
N SER A 118 13.70 -7.97 3.53
CA SER A 118 13.90 -8.64 2.25
C SER A 118 15.00 -7.90 1.48
N ARG A 119 16.01 -8.63 0.98
CA ARG A 119 17.07 -8.01 0.16
C ARG A 119 16.50 -7.44 -1.12
N ASN A 120 15.48 -8.09 -1.70
CA ASN A 120 14.81 -7.60 -2.90
C ASN A 120 14.13 -6.26 -2.63
N ALA A 121 13.36 -6.16 -1.54
CA ALA A 121 12.70 -4.93 -1.15
C ALA A 121 13.69 -3.81 -0.78
N ASP A 122 14.79 -4.14 -0.09
CA ASP A 122 15.82 -3.16 0.30
C ASP A 122 16.49 -2.52 -0.94
N ILE A 123 16.78 -3.31 -1.98
CA ILE A 123 17.30 -2.80 -3.24
C ILE A 123 16.30 -1.83 -3.90
N LEU A 124 15.01 -2.19 -3.91
CA LEU A 124 13.96 -1.34 -4.47
C LEU A 124 13.81 -0.04 -3.66
N THR A 125 13.85 -0.12 -2.33
CA THR A 125 13.84 1.03 -1.44
C THR A 125 14.99 1.98 -1.75
N HIS A 126 16.20 1.44 -1.97
CA HIS A 126 17.34 2.26 -2.36
C HIS A 126 17.13 2.94 -3.73
N ILE A 127 16.68 2.19 -4.73
CA ILE A 127 16.41 2.70 -6.08
C ILE A 127 15.38 3.84 -6.06
N PHE A 128 14.28 3.65 -5.33
CA PHE A 128 13.18 4.62 -5.27
C PHE A 128 13.33 5.67 -4.17
N SER A 129 14.45 5.68 -3.43
CA SER A 129 14.80 6.82 -2.57
C SER A 129 15.14 8.08 -3.39
N ASP A 130 15.52 7.89 -4.65
CA ASP A 130 15.73 8.98 -5.61
C ASP A 130 14.37 9.51 -6.12
N GLU A 131 14.11 10.78 -5.85
CA GLU A 131 12.88 11.47 -6.25
C GLU A 131 12.67 11.49 -7.77
N SER A 132 13.73 11.49 -8.58
CA SER A 132 13.61 11.43 -10.04
C SER A 132 13.04 10.07 -10.49
N ASN A 133 13.36 8.97 -9.78
CA ASN A 133 12.74 7.66 -10.00
C ASN A 133 11.28 7.65 -9.56
N GLN A 134 10.95 8.30 -8.44
CA GLN A 134 9.56 8.45 -7.99
C GLN A 134 8.72 9.21 -9.01
N LEU A 135 9.23 10.34 -9.52
CA LEU A 135 8.56 11.13 -10.56
C LEU A 135 8.40 10.36 -11.88
N ALA A 136 9.44 9.62 -12.30
CA ALA A 136 9.43 8.88 -13.55
C ALA A 136 8.50 7.65 -13.54
N PHE A 137 8.22 7.06 -12.37
CA PHE A 137 7.55 5.75 -12.31
C PHE A 137 6.41 5.62 -11.29
N LEU A 138 6.39 6.40 -10.20
CA LEU A 138 5.36 6.33 -9.16
C LEU A 138 4.31 7.44 -9.33
N CYS A 139 4.72 8.63 -9.73
CA CYS A 139 3.86 9.82 -9.82
C CYS A 139 3.30 10.07 -11.23
N ARG A 140 2.95 9.01 -11.97
CA ARG A 140 2.45 9.10 -13.37
C ARG A 140 1.01 8.67 -13.55
N SER A 141 0.26 8.39 -12.50
CA SER A 141 -1.18 8.15 -12.63
C SER A 141 -1.94 9.41 -13.05
N PHE A 142 -3.19 9.23 -13.47
CA PHE A 142 -4.05 10.33 -13.90
C PHE A 142 -4.26 11.37 -12.80
N ILE A 143 -4.31 10.98 -11.52
CA ILE A 143 -4.48 11.96 -10.43
C ILE A 143 -3.25 12.88 -10.31
N TYR A 144 -2.03 12.38 -10.55
CA TYR A 144 -0.82 13.21 -10.58
C TYR A 144 -0.73 14.08 -11.83
N GLU A 145 -1.06 13.51 -13.00
CA GLU A 145 -1.18 14.31 -14.23
C GLU A 145 -2.19 15.44 -14.04
N ARG A 146 -3.32 15.13 -13.42
CA ARG A 146 -4.37 16.09 -13.13
C ARG A 146 -3.95 17.16 -12.14
N ALA A 147 -3.32 16.79 -11.05
CA ALA A 147 -2.79 17.76 -10.11
C ALA A 147 -1.85 18.74 -10.84
N ARG A 148 -0.88 18.22 -11.60
CA ARG A 148 0.08 19.00 -12.40
C ARG A 148 -0.57 19.81 -13.52
N ALA A 149 -1.60 19.31 -14.17
CA ALA A 149 -2.29 20.01 -15.25
C ALA A 149 -3.21 21.10 -14.71
N GLU A 150 -3.94 20.91 -13.60
CA GLU A 150 -4.73 21.98 -12.98
C GLU A 150 -3.85 23.16 -12.52
N PHE A 151 -2.56 22.93 -12.24
CA PHE A 151 -1.59 24.02 -12.04
C PHE A 151 -1.29 24.86 -13.28
N HIS A 152 -1.42 24.28 -14.48
CA HIS A 152 -0.92 24.89 -15.72
C HIS A 152 -2.01 25.16 -16.77
N SER A 153 -3.17 24.48 -16.72
CA SER A 153 -4.23 24.57 -17.73
C SER A 153 -5.61 24.20 -17.16
N ARG A 154 -6.63 24.98 -17.54
CA ARG A 154 -8.05 24.70 -17.25
C ARG A 154 -8.77 24.00 -18.42
N ASP A 155 -8.05 23.54 -19.44
CA ASP A 155 -8.67 23.02 -20.66
C ASP A 155 -9.24 21.60 -20.45
N ILE A 156 -10.57 21.50 -20.54
CA ILE A 156 -11.33 20.29 -20.22
C ILE A 156 -11.07 19.15 -21.22
N ARG A 157 -10.54 19.46 -22.41
CA ARG A 157 -10.33 18.49 -23.50
C ARG A 157 -9.21 17.48 -23.23
N TYR A 158 -8.39 17.70 -22.21
CA TYR A 158 -7.31 16.78 -21.81
C TYR A 158 -7.76 15.70 -20.83
N TRP A 159 -8.99 15.78 -20.30
CA TRP A 159 -9.50 14.85 -19.28
C TRP A 159 -10.21 13.62 -19.85
N HIS A 160 -10.06 13.35 -21.15
CA HIS A 160 -10.72 12.23 -21.82
C HIS A 160 -9.83 10.99 -21.88
N GLY A 161 -10.34 9.88 -21.34
CA GLY A 161 -9.86 8.54 -21.67
C GLY A 161 -10.30 7.49 -20.64
N PRO A 162 -10.42 6.21 -21.03
CA PRO A 162 -10.36 5.12 -20.06
C PRO A 162 -9.02 5.19 -19.31
N PRO A 163 -8.91 4.56 -18.12
CA PRO A 163 -7.63 4.47 -17.42
C PRO A 163 -6.54 3.98 -18.36
N LYS A 164 -5.51 4.79 -18.58
CA LYS A 164 -4.41 4.38 -19.45
C LYS A 164 -3.65 3.25 -18.76
N LEU A 165 -3.17 2.29 -19.53
CA LEU A 165 -2.39 1.18 -18.98
C LEU A 165 -1.15 1.68 -18.22
N GLU A 166 -0.49 2.72 -18.72
CA GLU A 166 0.62 3.39 -18.03
C GLU A 166 0.23 3.96 -16.66
N HIS A 167 -0.97 4.56 -16.54
CA HIS A 167 -1.45 5.14 -15.29
C HIS A 167 -1.70 4.05 -14.25
N GLN A 168 -2.31 2.94 -14.67
CA GLN A 168 -2.54 1.78 -13.82
C GLN A 168 -1.21 1.13 -13.36
N LYS A 169 -0.20 1.04 -14.24
CA LYS A 169 1.14 0.55 -13.87
C LYS A 169 1.83 1.46 -12.86
N SER A 170 1.79 2.78 -13.08
CA SER A 170 2.36 3.75 -12.13
C SER A 170 1.68 3.69 -10.77
N ALA A 171 0.34 3.69 -10.76
CA ALA A 171 -0.43 3.62 -9.53
C ALA A 171 -0.19 2.31 -8.78
N HIS A 172 -0.04 1.18 -9.50
CA HIS A 172 0.34 -0.08 -8.90
C HIS A 172 1.71 -0.02 -8.24
N LEU A 173 2.72 0.55 -8.93
CA LEU A 173 4.06 0.73 -8.34
C LEU A 173 4.00 1.62 -7.10
N HIS A 174 3.21 2.69 -7.11
CA HIS A 174 3.05 3.54 -5.94
C HIS A 174 2.34 2.81 -4.78
N CYS A 175 1.33 1.96 -5.06
CA CYS A 175 0.71 1.12 -4.04
C CYS A 175 1.70 0.09 -3.44
N LEU A 176 2.60 -0.47 -4.27
CA LEU A 176 3.66 -1.38 -3.83
C LEU A 176 4.79 -0.67 -3.07
N TYR A 177 5.14 0.56 -3.47
CA TYR A 177 6.00 1.44 -2.70
C TYR A 177 5.36 1.71 -1.33
N GLY A 178 4.08 2.06 -1.38
CA GLY A 178 3.13 2.08 -0.29
C GLY A 178 3.46 3.03 0.86
N VAL A 179 4.30 4.02 0.58
CA VAL A 179 4.37 5.27 1.34
C VAL A 179 3.58 6.30 0.54
N PRO A 180 2.53 6.92 1.10
CA PRO A 180 1.72 7.90 0.37
C PRO A 180 2.53 9.12 -0.06
N LEU A 181 2.71 9.32 -1.38
CA LEU A 181 3.36 10.50 -1.93
C LEU A 181 2.35 11.67 -1.99
N LEU A 182 2.26 12.42 -0.90
CA LEU A 182 1.21 13.44 -0.69
C LEU A 182 1.36 14.71 -1.54
N HIS A 183 2.38 14.80 -2.40
CA HIS A 183 2.66 15.99 -3.22
C HIS A 183 2.86 15.67 -4.71
N ALA A 184 2.32 16.53 -5.58
CA ALA A 184 2.41 16.38 -7.05
C ALA A 184 3.84 16.43 -7.59
N TYR A 185 4.73 17.11 -6.85
CA TYR A 185 6.16 17.20 -7.07
C TYR A 185 6.86 16.94 -5.72
N PRO A 186 7.36 15.72 -5.47
CA PRO A 186 8.12 15.41 -4.26
C PRO A 186 9.32 16.37 -4.07
N SER A 187 9.97 16.73 -5.17
CA SER A 187 11.17 17.60 -5.24
C SER A 187 10.90 19.10 -5.10
N ALA A 188 9.65 19.52 -4.91
CA ALA A 188 9.35 20.94 -4.76
C ALA A 188 9.97 21.49 -3.48
N ARG A 189 10.85 22.51 -3.62
CA ARG A 189 11.52 23.20 -2.48
C ARG A 189 10.58 23.65 -1.36
N ARG A 190 9.30 23.84 -1.67
CA ARG A 190 8.24 24.11 -0.69
C ARG A 190 7.06 23.19 -0.99
N GLN A 191 6.75 22.34 -0.02
CA GLN A 191 5.50 21.58 0.02
C GLN A 191 4.39 22.54 0.44
N THR A 192 3.63 23.03 -0.53
CA THR A 192 2.52 23.96 -0.29
C THR A 192 1.18 23.23 -0.35
N ARG A 193 0.14 23.83 0.23
CA ARG A 193 -1.24 23.33 0.11
C ARG A 193 -1.67 23.18 -1.35
N GLN A 194 -1.11 24.01 -2.24
CA GLN A 194 -1.42 23.94 -3.66
C GLN A 194 -0.94 22.61 -4.24
N ASN A 195 0.28 22.15 -3.91
CA ASN A 195 0.88 20.90 -4.43
C ASN A 195 0.36 19.63 -3.76
N SER A 196 -0.64 19.73 -2.89
CA SER A 196 -1.19 18.58 -2.17
C SER A 196 -1.98 17.67 -3.10
N MET A 197 -1.73 16.36 -3.00
CA MET A 197 -2.50 15.33 -3.70
C MET A 197 -3.82 15.00 -3.01
N TYR A 198 -3.96 15.34 -1.73
CA TYR A 198 -5.14 15.00 -0.93
C TYR A 198 -6.46 15.46 -1.55
N PRO A 199 -6.60 16.70 -2.07
CA PRO A 199 -7.86 17.14 -2.67
C PRO A 199 -8.25 16.39 -3.95
N PHE A 200 -7.25 16.00 -4.75
CA PHE A 200 -7.43 15.24 -5.98
C PHE A 200 -7.81 13.79 -5.68
N ALA A 201 -7.09 13.16 -4.76
CA ALA A 201 -7.40 11.81 -4.30
C ALA A 201 -8.79 11.74 -3.67
N SER A 202 -9.15 12.71 -2.82
CA SER A 202 -10.47 12.81 -2.20
C SER A 202 -11.56 12.96 -3.26
N SER A 203 -11.34 13.75 -4.32
CA SER A 203 -12.32 13.88 -5.41
C SER A 203 -12.57 12.57 -6.15
N LYS A 204 -11.55 11.71 -6.26
CA LYS A 204 -11.70 10.38 -6.84
C LYS A 204 -12.41 9.45 -5.87
N VAL A 205 -12.08 9.45 -4.59
CA VAL A 205 -12.67 8.55 -3.57
C VAL A 205 -14.15 8.85 -3.32
N TYR A 206 -14.55 10.11 -3.22
CA TYR A 206 -15.91 10.51 -2.82
C TYR A 206 -16.88 10.78 -3.98
N ASP A 207 -16.46 10.56 -5.24
CA ASP A 207 -17.34 10.67 -6.42
C ASP A 207 -18.20 9.41 -6.57
N LEU A 208 -19.49 9.50 -6.21
CA LEU A 208 -20.45 8.40 -6.30
C LEU A 208 -20.66 7.88 -7.73
N ARG A 209 -20.29 8.64 -8.76
CA ARG A 209 -20.33 8.17 -10.16
C ARG A 209 -19.38 6.99 -10.39
N GLN A 210 -18.40 6.79 -9.50
CA GLN A 210 -17.44 5.69 -9.54
C GLN A 210 -17.84 4.49 -8.67
N TYR A 211 -19.06 4.44 -8.16
CA TYR A 211 -19.59 3.33 -7.37
C TYR A 211 -20.72 2.69 -8.17
N THR A 212 -20.41 1.60 -8.86
CA THR A 212 -21.32 0.98 -9.84
C THR A 212 -21.52 -0.49 -9.53
N GLU A 213 -22.58 -1.07 -10.08
CA GLU A 213 -22.80 -2.51 -9.98
C GLU A 213 -21.70 -3.33 -10.69
N ARG A 214 -21.07 -2.77 -11.72
CA ARG A 214 -20.03 -3.44 -12.51
C ARG A 214 -18.71 -3.54 -11.75
N ASN A 215 -18.33 -2.47 -11.05
CA ASN A 215 -17.17 -2.50 -10.17
C ASN A 215 -17.49 -2.97 -8.74
N LYS A 216 -18.71 -3.46 -8.49
CA LYS A 216 -19.16 -3.95 -7.17
C LYS A 216 -18.96 -2.93 -6.04
N TRP A 217 -18.92 -1.63 -6.35
CA TRP A 217 -18.64 -0.54 -5.41
C TRP A 217 -17.24 -0.63 -4.75
N GLY A 218 -16.36 -1.48 -5.27
CA GLY A 218 -14.98 -1.65 -4.82
C GLY A 218 -13.98 -0.92 -5.72
N PRO A 219 -12.68 -1.02 -5.42
CA PRO A 219 -11.61 -0.49 -6.25
C PRO A 219 -11.33 -1.40 -7.47
N PHE A 220 -12.37 -1.72 -8.23
CA PHE A 220 -12.32 -2.58 -9.41
C PHE A 220 -12.64 -1.78 -10.68
N MET A 221 -12.21 -2.28 -11.82
CA MET A 221 -12.53 -1.71 -13.12
C MET A 221 -14.04 -1.76 -13.38
N ASP A 222 -14.59 -0.68 -13.93
CA ASP A 222 -16.02 -0.53 -14.27
C ASP A 222 -16.44 -1.28 -15.55
N ASP A 223 -15.67 -2.31 -15.94
CA ASP A 223 -15.91 -3.18 -17.09
C ASP A 223 -16.50 -4.54 -16.68
N GLY A 224 -16.67 -4.79 -15.37
CA GLY A 224 -17.18 -6.06 -14.84
C GLY A 224 -16.13 -7.18 -14.78
N SER A 225 -14.88 -6.91 -15.17
CA SER A 225 -13.80 -7.91 -15.19
C SER A 225 -13.26 -8.28 -13.82
N MET A 226 -13.62 -7.52 -12.77
CA MET A 226 -13.05 -7.62 -11.41
C MET A 226 -11.54 -7.37 -11.33
N ARG A 227 -10.91 -6.89 -12.41
CA ARG A 227 -9.54 -6.37 -12.37
C ARG A 227 -9.46 -5.16 -11.45
N ILE A 228 -8.34 -4.98 -10.79
CA ILE A 228 -8.15 -3.87 -9.86
C ILE A 228 -8.00 -2.55 -10.63
N ASP A 229 -8.71 -1.51 -10.18
CA ASP A 229 -8.38 -0.12 -10.55
C ASP A 229 -7.32 0.40 -9.58
N TRP A 230 -6.05 0.25 -9.95
CA TRP A 230 -4.91 0.68 -9.13
C TRP A 230 -4.89 2.17 -8.89
N GLU A 231 -5.45 2.99 -9.78
CA GLU A 231 -5.58 4.43 -9.55
C GLU A 231 -6.64 4.75 -8.48
N LYS A 232 -7.66 3.88 -8.32
CA LYS A 232 -8.61 3.99 -7.21
C LYS A 232 -7.95 3.57 -5.90
N VAL A 233 -7.18 2.48 -5.90
CA VAL A 233 -6.39 2.05 -4.72
C VAL A 233 -5.38 3.12 -4.30
N GLU A 234 -4.69 3.74 -5.25
CA GLU A 234 -3.75 4.83 -4.99
C GLU A 234 -4.45 6.05 -4.38
N ALA A 235 -5.61 6.44 -4.90
CA ALA A 235 -6.39 7.53 -4.32
C ALA A 235 -6.83 7.21 -2.88
N ILE A 236 -7.29 5.98 -2.60
CA ILE A 236 -7.60 5.51 -1.24
C ILE A 236 -6.36 5.65 -0.34
N MET A 237 -5.20 5.16 -0.79
CA MET A 237 -3.94 5.22 -0.06
C MET A 237 -3.53 6.66 0.29
N ILE A 238 -3.66 7.60 -0.65
CA ILE A 238 -3.34 9.02 -0.42
C ILE A 238 -4.29 9.66 0.59
N VAL A 239 -5.60 9.41 0.48
CA VAL A 239 -6.59 9.97 1.41
C VAL A 239 -6.36 9.45 2.83
N LEU A 240 -6.17 8.14 2.98
CA LEU A 240 -5.88 7.53 4.28
C LEU A 240 -4.54 8.04 4.83
N GLY A 241 -3.50 8.11 3.99
CA GLY A 241 -2.19 8.61 4.36
C GLY A 241 -2.20 10.04 4.91
N ALA A 242 -2.93 10.93 4.24
CA ALA A 242 -3.07 12.32 4.67
C ALA A 242 -3.79 12.41 6.04
N ASN A 243 -4.93 11.72 6.18
CA ASN A 243 -5.69 11.71 7.43
C ASN A 243 -4.90 11.09 8.60
N MET A 244 -4.23 9.97 8.36
CA MET A 244 -3.39 9.32 9.36
C MET A 244 -2.25 10.25 9.82
N SER A 245 -1.62 10.98 8.89
CA SER A 245 -0.57 11.94 9.21
C SER A 245 -1.07 13.06 10.13
N THR A 246 -2.28 13.57 9.91
CA THR A 246 -2.91 14.59 10.77
C THR A 246 -3.16 14.06 12.19
N LEU A 247 -3.54 12.80 12.33
CA LEU A 247 -3.76 12.17 13.63
C LEU A 247 -2.48 11.67 14.32
N GLY A 248 -1.30 11.84 13.70
CA GLY A 248 -0.06 11.27 14.22
C GLY A 248 -0.03 9.74 14.24
N ILE A 249 -0.97 9.07 13.55
CA ILE A 249 -1.04 7.59 13.46
C ILE A 249 0.23 6.96 12.91
N PRO A 250 0.96 7.55 11.94
CA PRO A 250 2.26 7.05 11.51
C PRO A 250 3.31 7.03 12.62
N ARG A 251 3.07 7.62 13.81
CA ARG A 251 3.94 7.52 14.98
C ARG A 251 3.52 6.41 15.96
N ILE A 252 2.37 5.77 15.72
CA ILE A 252 2.01 4.53 16.41
C ILE A 252 2.93 3.47 15.85
N LYS A 253 3.86 2.90 16.65
CA LYS A 253 4.91 1.95 16.21
C LYS A 253 4.43 0.86 15.23
N MET A 254 3.17 0.44 15.34
CA MET A 254 2.57 -0.57 14.45
C MET A 254 2.15 -0.03 13.06
N CYS A 255 1.74 1.24 12.94
CA CYS A 255 1.43 1.87 11.65
C CYS A 255 2.63 2.60 11.04
N GLU A 256 3.56 3.05 11.90
CA GLU A 256 4.84 3.67 11.54
C GLU A 256 5.61 2.83 10.52
N THR A 257 5.51 1.51 10.65
CA THR A 257 6.27 0.56 9.86
C THR A 257 5.64 0.21 8.51
N TYR A 258 4.31 0.25 8.39
CA TYR A 258 3.63 -0.14 7.14
C TYR A 258 3.37 1.02 6.18
N CYS A 259 3.20 2.25 6.69
CA CYS A 259 2.92 3.44 5.87
C CYS A 259 4.14 4.35 5.65
N SER A 260 5.29 4.05 6.27
CA SER A 260 6.47 4.93 6.22
C SER A 260 7.72 4.27 5.63
N ILE A 261 7.74 2.95 5.47
CA ILE A 261 8.88 2.22 4.88
C ILE A 261 8.52 1.77 3.46
N PRO A 262 9.26 2.23 2.44
CA PRO A 262 9.08 1.79 1.06
C PRO A 262 9.14 0.27 0.91
N PHE A 263 8.21 -0.30 0.14
CA PHE A 263 8.14 -1.72 -0.20
C PHE A 263 8.02 -2.71 0.98
N ALA A 264 8.07 -2.25 2.24
CA ALA A 264 8.03 -3.12 3.39
C ALA A 264 6.74 -3.96 3.41
N GLY A 265 6.92 -5.28 3.40
CA GLY A 265 5.83 -6.24 3.49
C GLY A 265 4.98 -6.38 2.24
N THR A 266 5.39 -5.87 1.07
CA THR A 266 4.59 -5.94 -0.18
C THR A 266 4.76 -7.25 -0.96
N TRP A 267 5.03 -8.35 -0.26
CA TRP A 267 5.12 -9.70 -0.81
C TRP A 267 4.34 -10.70 0.04
N SER A 268 4.08 -11.87 -0.56
CA SER A 268 3.28 -12.92 0.07
C SER A 268 3.95 -13.48 1.31
N ASN A 269 3.16 -13.74 2.36
CA ASN A 269 3.60 -14.26 3.66
C ASN A 269 4.68 -13.42 4.36
N SER A 270 4.78 -12.13 4.03
CA SER A 270 5.66 -11.19 4.72
C SER A 270 5.17 -10.91 6.14
N TRP A 271 3.88 -11.02 6.43
CA TRP A 271 3.39 -10.86 7.79
C TRP A 271 3.83 -12.03 8.65
N LYS A 272 4.47 -11.74 9.80
CA LYS A 272 4.91 -12.72 10.78
C LYS A 272 4.37 -12.32 12.15
N SER A 273 3.90 -13.30 12.90
CA SER A 273 3.41 -13.07 14.26
C SER A 273 4.54 -12.53 15.15
N PRO A 274 4.35 -11.44 15.90
CA PRO A 274 5.32 -10.96 16.88
C PRO A 274 5.41 -11.86 18.12
N HIS A 275 4.53 -12.86 18.23
CA HIS A 275 4.51 -13.82 19.31
C HIS A 275 4.82 -15.23 18.80
N PRO A 276 5.47 -16.09 19.62
CA PRO A 276 5.64 -17.48 19.26
C PRO A 276 4.27 -18.10 18.97
N PRO A 277 4.18 -18.97 17.94
CA PRO A 277 2.93 -19.61 17.58
C PRO A 277 2.34 -20.27 18.82
N SER A 278 1.08 -19.94 19.13
CA SER A 278 0.38 -20.62 20.22
C SER A 278 0.33 -22.12 19.91
N PRO A 279 0.49 -23.01 20.91
CA PRO A 279 0.38 -24.44 20.68
C PRO A 279 -0.96 -24.74 19.99
N PRO A 280 -0.97 -25.62 18.98
CA PRO A 280 -2.12 -25.81 18.10
C PRO A 280 -3.36 -26.18 18.91
N ARG A 281 -4.44 -25.40 18.76
CA ARG A 281 -5.75 -25.71 19.33
C ARG A 281 -6.40 -26.82 18.48
N GLY A 282 -5.95 -28.06 18.67
CA GLY A 282 -6.45 -29.23 17.96
C GLY A 282 -6.06 -29.28 16.47
N LEU A 283 -5.94 -30.49 15.91
CA LEU A 283 -5.58 -30.69 14.49
C LEU A 283 -6.73 -30.32 13.51
N ASP A 284 -7.96 -30.16 14.01
CA ASP A 284 -9.16 -29.94 13.19
C ASP A 284 -9.65 -28.48 13.15
N SER A 285 -8.82 -27.51 13.56
CA SER A 285 -9.21 -26.10 13.51
C SER A 285 -9.25 -25.61 12.06
N LEU A 286 -10.37 -25.00 11.64
CA LEU A 286 -10.49 -24.32 10.34
C LEU A 286 -9.38 -23.28 10.12
N GLU A 287 -8.79 -22.76 11.20
CA GLU A 287 -7.64 -21.85 11.16
C GLU A 287 -6.42 -22.47 10.45
N TYR A 288 -6.22 -23.80 10.54
CA TYR A 288 -5.11 -24.49 9.86
C TYR A 288 -5.36 -24.67 8.35
N LEU A 289 -6.64 -24.74 7.95
CA LEU A 289 -7.04 -24.90 6.56
C LEU A 289 -7.15 -23.56 5.82
N ASP A 290 -7.12 -22.44 6.53
CA ASP A 290 -7.20 -21.10 5.97
C ASP A 290 -5.88 -20.68 5.30
N PRO A 291 -5.82 -20.58 3.97
CA PRO A 291 -4.60 -20.20 3.25
C PRO A 291 -4.28 -18.71 3.33
N TYR A 292 -5.22 -17.87 3.78
CA TYR A 292 -5.06 -16.42 3.87
C TYR A 292 -4.54 -15.98 5.25
N GLY A 293 -4.71 -16.81 6.28
CA GLY A 293 -4.29 -16.51 7.64
C GLY A 293 -5.04 -15.32 8.24
N ILE A 294 -6.37 -15.28 8.12
CA ILE A 294 -7.21 -14.12 8.46
C ILE A 294 -7.51 -14.02 9.95
N THR A 295 -7.49 -15.14 10.66
CA THR A 295 -7.82 -15.17 12.09
C THR A 295 -6.83 -14.32 12.89
N GLY A 296 -7.35 -13.47 13.77
CA GLY A 296 -6.53 -12.60 14.61
C GLY A 296 -7.16 -11.24 14.88
N VAL A 297 -6.33 -10.32 15.35
CA VAL A 297 -6.69 -8.93 15.62
C VAL A 297 -6.14 -8.04 14.51
N TRP A 298 -6.98 -7.14 14.02
CA TRP A 298 -6.71 -6.20 12.95
C TRP A 298 -7.03 -4.78 13.39
N LEU A 299 -6.17 -3.82 13.03
CA LEU A 299 -6.45 -2.39 13.19
C LEU A 299 -7.01 -1.85 11.87
N ARG A 300 -8.22 -1.33 11.90
CA ARG A 300 -8.92 -0.71 10.77
C ARG A 300 -9.00 0.79 10.93
N VAL A 301 -8.77 1.49 9.84
CA VAL A 301 -8.98 2.92 9.67
C VAL A 301 -10.11 3.12 8.67
N VAL A 302 -11.04 4.01 8.99
CA VAL A 302 -12.05 4.53 8.06
C VAL A 302 -12.00 6.04 8.09
N CYS A 303 -12.10 6.67 6.93
CA CYS A 303 -12.30 8.12 6.83
C CYS A 303 -13.66 8.42 6.19
N PHE A 304 -14.22 9.58 6.51
CA PHE A 304 -15.45 10.05 5.91
C PHE A 304 -15.62 11.55 5.95
N LEU A 305 -16.37 12.04 4.99
CA LEU A 305 -16.90 13.40 4.95
C LEU A 305 -18.12 13.51 5.85
N ASP A 306 -18.36 14.71 6.39
CA ASP A 306 -19.68 15.03 6.91
C ASP A 306 -20.73 14.78 5.82
N TYR A 307 -21.90 14.28 6.22
CA TYR A 307 -22.93 13.92 5.25
C TYR A 307 -23.39 15.13 4.43
N THR A 308 -23.40 16.32 5.01
CA THR A 308 -23.76 17.57 4.32
C THR A 308 -22.77 17.88 3.20
N ASP A 309 -21.46 17.80 3.49
CA ASP A 309 -20.40 18.03 2.51
C ASP A 309 -20.40 16.94 1.43
N PHE A 310 -20.56 15.67 1.82
CA PHE A 310 -20.67 14.54 0.90
C PHE A 310 -21.86 14.68 -0.05
N PHE A 311 -23.02 15.04 0.51
CA PHE A 311 -24.25 15.21 -0.25
C PHE A 311 -24.14 16.41 -1.20
N ALA A 312 -23.65 17.56 -0.72
CA ALA A 312 -23.43 18.74 -1.55
C ALA A 312 -22.45 18.44 -2.70
N TYR A 313 -21.38 17.69 -2.43
CA TYR A 313 -20.40 17.32 -3.44
C TYR A 313 -20.98 16.46 -4.56
N ASN A 314 -21.87 15.52 -4.23
CA ASN A 314 -22.43 14.55 -5.20
C ASN A 314 -23.72 15.01 -5.87
N PHE A 315 -24.57 15.75 -5.14
CA PHE A 315 -25.96 16.09 -5.53
C PHE A 315 -26.26 17.59 -5.49
N GLY A 316 -25.27 18.44 -5.20
CA GLY A 316 -25.44 19.89 -5.17
C GLY A 316 -25.95 20.44 -6.51
N ALA A 317 -26.64 21.59 -6.42
CA ALA A 317 -27.32 22.24 -7.55
C ALA A 317 -26.37 22.85 -8.60
N GLU A 318 -25.06 22.82 -8.39
CA GLU A 318 -24.07 23.24 -9.38
C GLU A 318 -24.08 22.32 -10.61
N ALA A 319 -23.72 22.87 -11.77
CA ALA A 319 -23.67 22.13 -13.03
C ALA A 319 -22.65 20.98 -12.93
N GLN A 320 -23.17 19.78 -12.71
CA GLN A 320 -22.35 18.58 -12.57
C GLN A 320 -21.59 18.32 -13.86
N PRO A 321 -20.27 18.08 -13.81
CA PRO A 321 -19.52 17.79 -15.02
C PRO A 321 -20.02 16.49 -15.66
N PRO A 322 -19.87 16.32 -16.99
CA PRO A 322 -20.23 15.08 -17.66
C PRO A 322 -19.62 13.84 -16.96
N PRO A 323 -20.25 12.65 -17.04
CA PRO A 323 -19.78 11.47 -16.31
C PRO A 323 -18.32 11.07 -16.58
N HIS A 324 -17.81 11.36 -17.78
CA HIS A 324 -16.43 11.07 -18.18
C HIS A 324 -15.42 12.13 -17.73
N VAL A 325 -15.88 13.26 -17.18
CA VAL A 325 -15.03 14.33 -16.67
C VAL A 325 -14.96 14.20 -15.14
N PRO A 326 -13.74 14.16 -14.56
CA PRO A 326 -13.58 14.17 -13.11
C PRO A 326 -14.24 15.39 -12.47
N ARG A 327 -14.87 15.20 -11.30
CA ARG A 327 -15.35 16.31 -10.47
C ARG A 327 -14.18 17.16 -9.97
N SER A 328 -14.43 18.44 -9.69
CA SER A 328 -13.48 19.35 -9.06
C SER A 328 -12.84 18.73 -7.81
N SER A 329 -11.59 19.09 -7.55
CA SER A 329 -10.88 18.68 -6.33
C SER A 329 -11.65 19.12 -5.09
N ILE A 330 -11.65 18.30 -4.04
CA ILE A 330 -12.41 18.58 -2.80
C ILE A 330 -11.45 18.66 -1.62
N ASN A 331 -11.48 19.77 -0.89
CA ASN A 331 -10.59 20.01 0.24
C ASN A 331 -11.38 20.43 1.47
N VAL A 332 -12.16 19.48 2.00
CA VAL A 332 -12.92 19.65 3.24
C VAL A 332 -12.38 18.72 4.33
N GLY A 333 -12.72 19.02 5.58
CA GLY A 333 -12.32 18.19 6.71
C GLY A 333 -12.92 16.79 6.62
N GLN A 334 -12.14 15.78 6.99
CA GLN A 334 -12.60 14.40 7.11
C GLN A 334 -12.54 13.98 8.57
N ALA A 335 -13.56 13.25 9.01
CA ALA A 335 -13.47 12.49 10.24
C ALA A 335 -12.75 11.17 9.96
N THR A 336 -11.92 10.74 10.91
CA THR A 336 -11.25 9.44 10.86
C THR A 336 -11.64 8.65 12.10
N ARG A 337 -11.83 7.35 11.93
CA ARG A 337 -12.08 6.42 13.03
C ARG A 337 -11.09 5.28 13.02
N LEU A 338 -10.62 4.94 14.21
CA LEU A 338 -9.83 3.74 14.48
C LEU A 338 -10.72 2.65 15.06
N ILE A 339 -10.61 1.44 14.52
CA ILE A 339 -11.46 0.31 14.87
C ILE A 339 -10.59 -0.93 15.04
N LEU A 340 -10.65 -1.59 16.20
CA LEU A 340 -10.07 -2.91 16.36
C LEU A 340 -11.07 -3.97 15.91
N MET A 341 -10.66 -4.85 15.01
CA MET A 341 -11.44 -6.00 14.57
C MET A 341 -10.81 -7.28 15.08
N GLN A 342 -11.60 -8.14 15.70
CA GLN A 342 -11.20 -9.51 16.02
C GLN A 342 -11.94 -10.46 15.07
N ILE A 343 -11.20 -11.21 14.28
CA ILE A 343 -11.71 -12.04 13.19
C ILE A 343 -11.38 -13.51 13.46
N PHE A 344 -12.32 -14.40 13.18
CA PHE A 344 -12.13 -15.85 13.21
C PHE A 344 -12.83 -16.53 12.03
N VAL A 345 -12.20 -17.56 11.48
CA VAL A 345 -12.73 -18.35 10.36
C VAL A 345 -13.96 -19.13 10.80
N THR A 346 -14.99 -19.17 9.95
CA THR A 346 -16.24 -19.89 10.21
C THR A 346 -16.54 -21.00 9.20
N SER A 347 -16.09 -20.85 7.96
CA SER A 347 -16.22 -21.89 6.93
C SER A 347 -15.24 -21.64 5.78
N ILE A 348 -14.94 -22.70 5.04
CA ILE A 348 -14.07 -22.67 3.86
C ILE A 348 -14.78 -23.44 2.75
N GLU A 349 -14.89 -22.83 1.58
CA GLU A 349 -15.63 -23.34 0.44
C GLU A 349 -14.76 -23.30 -0.82
N ASN A 350 -15.06 -24.16 -1.79
CA ASN A 350 -14.40 -24.10 -3.09
C ASN A 350 -14.69 -22.75 -3.79
N PRO A 351 -13.76 -22.22 -4.60
CA PRO A 351 -14.01 -20.99 -5.34
C PRO A 351 -15.18 -21.15 -6.30
N GLY A 352 -15.99 -20.10 -6.43
CA GLY A 352 -17.04 -20.04 -7.44
C GLY A 352 -16.45 -19.88 -8.85
N PRO A 353 -17.27 -20.02 -9.91
CA PRO A 353 -16.81 -19.89 -11.30
C PRO A 353 -16.23 -18.50 -11.64
N GLU A 354 -16.66 -17.45 -10.93
CA GLU A 354 -16.22 -16.07 -11.11
C GLU A 354 -15.05 -15.68 -10.20
N ASP A 355 -14.60 -16.59 -9.32
CA ASP A 355 -13.47 -16.35 -8.41
C ASP A 355 -12.15 -16.84 -9.04
N GLY A 356 -11.02 -16.39 -8.50
CA GLY A 356 -9.72 -16.97 -8.85
C GLY A 356 -9.61 -18.41 -8.33
N GLN A 357 -9.27 -19.35 -9.22
CA GLN A 357 -9.32 -20.79 -8.92
C GLN A 357 -8.12 -21.30 -8.09
N GLY A 358 -7.16 -20.42 -7.78
CA GLY A 358 -5.93 -20.80 -7.08
C GLY A 358 -6.10 -21.08 -5.58
N LEU A 359 -7.15 -20.55 -4.94
CA LEU A 359 -7.42 -20.68 -3.51
C LEU A 359 -8.94 -20.73 -3.21
N PRO A 360 -9.36 -21.32 -2.08
CA PRO A 360 -10.75 -21.37 -1.63
C PRO A 360 -11.33 -19.99 -1.24
N VAL A 361 -12.64 -19.93 -1.04
CA VAL A 361 -13.31 -18.81 -0.36
C VAL A 361 -13.33 -19.10 1.14
N VAL A 362 -12.82 -18.16 1.93
CA VAL A 362 -12.83 -18.25 3.40
C VAL A 362 -13.85 -17.27 3.96
N HIS A 363 -14.79 -17.78 4.76
CA HIS A 363 -15.78 -16.98 5.46
C HIS A 363 -15.35 -16.74 6.89
N PHE A 364 -15.68 -15.56 7.41
CA PHE A 364 -15.34 -15.19 8.77
C PHE A 364 -16.46 -14.45 9.48
N LYS A 365 -16.39 -14.51 10.81
CA LYS A 365 -17.13 -13.65 11.73
C LYS A 365 -16.16 -13.00 12.71
N GLY A 366 -16.65 -12.00 13.40
CA GLY A 366 -15.84 -11.23 14.31
C GLY A 366 -16.63 -10.19 15.08
N ILE A 367 -15.88 -9.44 15.88
CA ILE A 367 -16.37 -8.24 16.56
C ILE A 367 -15.46 -7.08 16.21
N SER A 368 -16.02 -5.88 16.22
CA SER A 368 -15.29 -4.65 15.98
C SER A 368 -15.62 -3.65 17.07
N ARG A 369 -14.61 -2.91 17.55
CA ARG A 369 -14.78 -1.89 18.59
C ARG A 369 -14.07 -0.62 18.16
N SER A 370 -14.76 0.51 18.24
CA SER A 370 -14.14 1.82 17.99
C SER A 370 -13.18 2.19 19.13
N LEU A 371 -12.05 2.82 18.78
CA LEU A 371 -11.09 3.33 19.76
C LEU A 371 -11.37 4.77 20.21
N ASP A 372 -12.16 5.51 19.43
CA ASP A 372 -12.37 6.95 19.64
C ASP A 372 -13.50 7.27 20.64
N GLN A 373 -14.29 6.25 21.03
CA GLN A 373 -15.36 6.39 22.02
C GLN A 373 -15.00 5.59 23.27
N GLY A 374 -14.53 6.30 24.30
CA GLY A 374 -14.46 5.73 25.64
C GLY A 374 -15.85 5.35 26.12
N PHE A 375 -16.07 4.05 26.36
CA PHE A 375 -17.23 3.53 27.10
C PHE A 375 -18.63 3.90 26.57
N ASP A 376 -18.89 3.72 25.27
CA ASP A 376 -20.27 3.55 24.78
C ASP A 376 -20.50 2.05 24.46
N GLU A 377 -21.46 1.41 25.13
CA GLU A 377 -21.86 0.01 24.87
C GLU A 377 -22.38 -0.18 23.42
N ASN A 378 -22.73 0.91 22.71
CA ASN A 378 -23.12 0.89 21.29
C ASN A 378 -21.97 1.10 20.29
N ALA A 379 -20.73 1.29 20.75
CA ALA A 379 -19.55 1.44 19.87
C ALA A 379 -19.03 0.10 19.30
N ASP A 380 -19.54 -1.01 19.84
CA ASP A 380 -19.22 -2.36 19.41
C ASP A 380 -20.17 -2.80 18.29
N SER A 381 -19.61 -3.42 17.25
CA SER A 381 -20.41 -4.00 16.16
C SER A 381 -19.91 -5.38 15.78
N ASP A 382 -20.83 -6.29 15.50
CA ASP A 382 -20.49 -7.60 14.96
C ASP A 382 -19.96 -7.42 13.53
N LEU A 383 -19.10 -8.34 13.10
CA LEU A 383 -18.49 -8.34 11.79
C LEU A 383 -18.72 -9.71 11.14
N ARG A 384 -19.00 -9.71 9.84
CA ARG A 384 -18.87 -10.91 9.01
C ARG A 384 -18.28 -10.56 7.65
N GLY A 385 -17.77 -11.55 6.94
CA GLY A 385 -17.24 -11.30 5.61
C GLY A 385 -16.65 -12.53 4.95
N THR A 386 -16.02 -12.28 3.79
CA THR A 386 -15.34 -13.30 3.01
C THR A 386 -14.01 -12.80 2.48
N VAL A 387 -13.06 -13.71 2.35
CA VAL A 387 -11.78 -13.52 1.65
C VAL A 387 -11.68 -14.54 0.53
N ARG A 388 -11.28 -14.08 -0.66
CA ARG A 388 -11.16 -14.90 -1.87
C ARG A 388 -10.21 -14.28 -2.88
N LEU A 389 -9.93 -14.96 -3.98
CA LEU A 389 -9.19 -14.38 -5.10
C LEU A 389 -10.10 -13.72 -6.13
N THR A 390 -9.64 -12.59 -6.70
CA THR A 390 -10.14 -12.08 -7.99
C THR A 390 -9.81 -13.08 -9.11
N PRO A 391 -10.44 -12.98 -10.30
CA PRO A 391 -10.05 -13.78 -11.45
C PRO A 391 -8.56 -13.71 -11.81
N GLU A 392 -7.90 -12.56 -11.57
CA GLU A 392 -6.46 -12.36 -11.85
C GLU A 392 -5.54 -12.82 -10.71
N GLY A 393 -6.10 -13.17 -9.54
CA GLY A 393 -5.36 -13.80 -8.44
C GLY A 393 -4.99 -12.88 -7.28
N GLU A 394 -5.49 -11.64 -7.24
CA GLU A 394 -5.35 -10.76 -6.08
C GLU A 394 -6.35 -11.10 -4.97
N VAL A 395 -5.98 -10.82 -3.72
CA VAL A 395 -6.82 -11.16 -2.56
C VAL A 395 -7.86 -10.08 -2.33
N ARG A 396 -9.13 -10.45 -2.51
CA ARG A 396 -10.31 -9.61 -2.28
C ARG A 396 -10.92 -9.88 -0.92
N TRP A 397 -11.28 -8.81 -0.23
CA TRP A 397 -11.99 -8.81 1.05
C TRP A 397 -13.34 -8.13 0.89
N THR A 398 -14.40 -8.81 1.35
CA THR A 398 -15.73 -8.23 1.54
C THR A 398 -16.06 -8.28 3.03
N THR A 399 -16.42 -7.15 3.64
CA THR A 399 -16.78 -7.09 5.07
C THR A 399 -18.14 -6.42 5.28
N PHE A 400 -18.85 -6.83 6.32
CA PHE A 400 -20.14 -6.27 6.75
C PHE A 400 -20.06 -5.92 8.23
N SER A 401 -20.41 -4.67 8.58
CA SER A 401 -20.55 -4.22 9.97
C SER A 401 -22.02 -4.28 10.39
N ILE A 402 -22.27 -4.93 11.53
CA ILE A 402 -23.60 -5.29 12.03
C ILE A 402 -23.82 -4.60 13.38
N PHE A 403 -24.79 -3.70 13.44
CA PHE A 403 -25.16 -2.97 14.65
C PHE A 403 -26.55 -3.39 15.10
N GLY A 404 -26.68 -3.88 16.34
CA GLY A 404 -27.96 -4.37 16.87
C GLY A 404 -28.60 -5.47 16.02
N GLY A 405 -27.77 -6.36 15.46
CA GLY A 405 -28.22 -7.45 14.57
C GLY A 405 -28.58 -7.03 13.14
N VAL A 406 -28.42 -5.74 12.80
CA VAL A 406 -28.71 -5.21 11.45
C VAL A 406 -27.40 -4.80 10.78
N GLU A 407 -27.15 -5.37 9.60
CA GLU A 407 -26.05 -4.91 8.75
C GLU A 407 -26.28 -3.42 8.38
N ARG A 408 -25.23 -2.61 8.44
CA ARG A 408 -25.32 -1.18 8.07
C ARG A 408 -24.32 -0.81 7.00
N TRP A 409 -23.09 -1.25 7.18
CA TRP A 409 -21.98 -0.91 6.29
C TRP A 409 -21.44 -2.15 5.63
N ARG A 410 -21.05 -1.99 4.36
CA ARG A 410 -20.29 -2.97 3.60
C ARG A 410 -18.95 -2.37 3.21
N SER A 411 -17.93 -3.21 3.04
CA SER A 411 -16.68 -2.81 2.41
C SER A 411 -16.25 -3.80 1.33
N GLU A 412 -15.55 -3.27 0.33
CA GLU A 412 -14.89 -4.03 -0.73
C GLU A 412 -13.44 -3.55 -0.82
N SER A 413 -12.49 -4.47 -0.66
CA SER A 413 -11.08 -4.13 -0.48
C SER A 413 -10.15 -5.17 -1.11
N ILE A 414 -8.91 -4.77 -1.36
CA ILE A 414 -7.84 -5.60 -1.92
C ILE A 414 -6.65 -5.63 -0.96
N GLN A 415 -5.99 -6.77 -0.82
CA GLN A 415 -4.74 -6.87 -0.08
C GLN A 415 -3.55 -6.56 -0.99
N VAL A 416 -2.80 -5.51 -0.66
CA VAL A 416 -1.57 -5.16 -1.38
C VAL A 416 -0.49 -6.18 -1.01
N GLY A 417 0.30 -6.65 -1.97
CA GLY A 417 1.38 -7.63 -1.75
C GLY A 417 0.93 -9.11 -1.74
N GLY A 418 -0.36 -9.37 -1.93
CA GLY A 418 -0.91 -10.72 -2.05
C GLY A 418 -1.13 -11.42 -0.71
N VAL A 419 -1.25 -12.75 -0.77
CA VAL A 419 -1.66 -13.60 0.36
C VAL A 419 -0.71 -13.47 1.54
N GLY A 420 -1.24 -13.18 2.73
CA GLY A 420 -0.43 -13.06 3.96
C GLY A 420 0.54 -11.88 3.95
N SER A 421 0.37 -10.91 3.06
CA SER A 421 1.18 -9.69 3.04
C SER A 421 0.91 -8.82 4.27
N ALA A 422 1.99 -8.26 4.84
CA ALA A 422 1.93 -7.31 5.94
C ALA A 422 1.50 -5.89 5.52
N LYS A 423 1.45 -5.59 4.22
CA LYS A 423 1.25 -4.21 3.73
C LYS A 423 -0.11 -3.62 4.09
N GLY A 424 -1.11 -4.49 4.24
CA GLY A 424 -2.47 -4.12 4.59
C GLY A 424 -3.46 -4.30 3.46
N VAL A 425 -4.72 -4.09 3.80
CA VAL A 425 -5.88 -4.22 2.93
C VAL A 425 -6.49 -2.85 2.71
N LEU A 426 -6.71 -2.43 1.47
CA LEU A 426 -7.21 -1.09 1.10
C LEU A 426 -8.50 -1.21 0.29
N GLY A 427 -9.47 -0.32 0.52
CA GLY A 427 -10.69 -0.29 -0.27
C GLY A 427 -11.67 0.79 0.13
N HIS A 428 -12.95 0.56 -0.16
CA HIS A 428 -14.04 1.45 0.22
C HIS A 428 -14.93 0.81 1.27
N TRP A 429 -15.55 1.65 2.08
CA TRP A 429 -16.76 1.33 2.82
C TRP A 429 -17.94 2.13 2.23
N PHE A 430 -19.13 1.56 2.28
CA PHE A 430 -20.36 2.17 1.75
C PHE A 430 -21.61 1.57 2.42
N ASP A 431 -22.78 2.15 2.14
CA ASP A 431 -24.07 1.63 2.60
C ASP A 431 -24.32 0.20 2.11
N LYS A 432 -24.76 -0.70 3.00
CA LYS A 432 -24.94 -2.12 2.67
C LYS A 432 -25.89 -2.41 1.51
N ASP A 433 -26.89 -1.55 1.31
CA ASP A 433 -27.97 -1.74 0.33
C ASP A 433 -27.65 -1.08 -1.00
N PHE A 434 -26.42 -0.58 -1.17
CA PHE A 434 -26.01 0.17 -2.35
C PHE A 434 -26.89 1.40 -2.58
N ASP A 435 -27.33 2.04 -1.49
CA ASP A 435 -28.14 3.26 -1.59
C ASP A 435 -27.40 4.29 -2.47
N PRO A 436 -27.97 4.71 -3.62
CA PRO A 436 -27.36 5.69 -4.49
C PRO A 436 -27.07 7.04 -3.83
N ARG A 437 -27.66 7.32 -2.66
CA ARG A 437 -27.43 8.51 -1.83
C ARG A 437 -26.76 8.18 -0.48
N GLY A 438 -26.39 6.92 -0.29
CA GLY A 438 -25.67 6.44 0.88
C GLY A 438 -24.25 7.00 0.90
N PRO A 439 -23.68 7.19 2.10
CA PRO A 439 -22.29 7.62 2.24
C PRO A 439 -21.34 6.52 1.76
N ALA A 440 -20.19 6.94 1.27
CA ALA A 440 -19.07 6.06 0.94
C ALA A 440 -17.75 6.74 1.30
N GLY A 441 -16.72 5.96 1.60
CA GLY A 441 -15.41 6.49 1.98
C GLY A 441 -14.30 5.44 1.94
N PRO A 442 -13.04 5.84 2.15
CA PRO A 442 -11.92 4.94 2.11
C PRO A 442 -11.80 4.16 3.43
N THR A 443 -11.28 2.93 3.33
CA THR A 443 -10.90 2.12 4.49
C THR A 443 -9.61 1.38 4.23
N ALA A 444 -8.81 1.18 5.29
CA ALA A 444 -7.74 0.21 5.28
C ALA A 444 -7.64 -0.53 6.60
N PHE A 445 -7.02 -1.72 6.59
CA PHE A 445 -6.76 -2.47 7.80
C PHE A 445 -5.50 -3.33 7.74
N TRP A 446 -4.86 -3.49 8.90
CA TRP A 446 -3.59 -4.21 9.08
C TRP A 446 -3.71 -5.25 10.19
N LYS A 447 -3.14 -6.43 9.98
CA LYS A 447 -3.10 -7.47 10.99
C LYS A 447 -2.05 -7.12 12.03
N ILE A 448 -2.44 -7.13 13.31
CA ILE A 448 -1.55 -6.77 14.43
C ILE A 448 -1.27 -7.95 15.37
N SER A 449 -2.09 -9.01 15.35
CA SER A 449 -1.86 -10.20 16.18
C SER A 449 -2.59 -11.44 15.67
N ASP A 450 -2.05 -12.64 15.92
CA ASP A 450 -2.77 -13.91 15.77
C ASP A 450 -3.59 -14.30 17.01
N LYS A 451 -3.45 -13.57 18.13
CA LYS A 451 -4.09 -13.96 19.39
C LYS A 451 -5.61 -13.82 19.28
N ASN A 452 -6.29 -14.97 19.31
CA ASN A 452 -7.74 -15.04 19.50
C ASN A 452 -8.04 -14.90 21.02
N ARG A 453 -8.20 -13.67 21.51
CA ARG A 453 -8.49 -13.41 22.92
C ARG A 453 -9.97 -13.68 23.24
N PRO A 454 -10.31 -14.21 24.42
CA PRO A 454 -11.72 -14.34 24.81
C PRO A 454 -12.41 -12.97 24.85
N HIS A 455 -13.71 -12.95 24.51
CA HIS A 455 -14.60 -11.79 24.41
C HIS A 455 -14.46 -10.74 25.54
N ASN A 456 -14.02 -11.19 26.73
CA ASN A 456 -13.93 -10.41 27.97
C ASN A 456 -12.55 -9.77 28.23
N ALA A 457 -11.54 -9.93 27.36
CA ALA A 457 -10.30 -9.19 27.50
C ALA A 457 -10.57 -7.72 27.12
N GLY A 458 -10.63 -6.83 28.12
CA GLY A 458 -10.89 -5.42 27.91
C GLY A 458 -9.87 -4.76 26.97
N VAL A 459 -10.30 -3.73 26.24
CA VAL A 459 -9.45 -2.92 25.34
C VAL A 459 -8.21 -2.40 26.08
N SER A 460 -8.32 -2.12 27.37
CA SER A 460 -7.20 -1.75 28.25
C SER A 460 -6.10 -2.81 28.38
N SER A 461 -6.37 -4.10 28.17
CA SER A 461 -5.34 -5.16 28.15
C SER A 461 -4.60 -5.21 26.81
N VAL A 462 -5.31 -4.92 25.72
CA VAL A 462 -4.70 -4.76 24.39
C VAL A 462 -3.83 -3.50 24.41
N PHE A 463 -4.35 -2.38 24.92
CA PHE A 463 -3.58 -1.15 25.13
C PHE A 463 -2.50 -1.27 26.20
N ALA A 464 -2.64 -2.03 27.30
CA ALA A 464 -1.58 -2.21 28.29
C ALA A 464 -0.46 -3.14 27.79
N GLU A 465 -0.74 -4.06 26.87
CA GLU A 465 0.31 -4.79 26.15
C GLU A 465 0.91 -3.98 24.99
N LEU A 466 0.12 -3.11 24.34
CA LEU A 466 0.60 -2.19 23.30
C LEU A 466 1.41 -1.01 23.89
N ASN A 467 1.01 -0.47 25.05
CA ASN A 467 1.69 0.57 25.85
C ASN A 467 2.75 -0.01 26.79
N GLY A 468 2.63 -1.26 27.23
CA GLY A 468 3.69 -1.95 27.97
C GLY A 468 4.99 -2.11 27.15
N LEU A 469 4.91 -1.82 25.84
CA LEU A 469 6.01 -1.74 24.88
C LEU A 469 6.34 -0.29 24.43
N GLY A 470 5.73 0.74 25.04
CA GLY A 470 5.98 2.16 24.73
C GLY A 470 5.18 3.15 25.59
N GLY A 471 5.90 4.08 26.23
CA GLY A 471 5.42 5.02 27.24
C GLY A 471 4.39 6.07 26.79
N ASP A 472 3.87 6.74 27.82
CA ASP A 472 2.64 7.54 27.87
C ASP A 472 2.42 8.51 26.69
N TYR A 473 1.22 8.42 26.11
CA TYR A 473 0.65 9.45 25.25
C TYR A 473 -0.29 10.32 26.12
N GLU A 474 0.03 11.60 26.27
CA GLU A 474 -0.95 12.61 26.67
C GLU A 474 -1.45 13.29 25.39
N SER A 475 -2.75 13.16 25.12
CA SER A 475 -3.43 13.95 24.10
C SER A 475 -3.64 15.37 24.64
N ASP A 476 -2.96 16.35 24.05
CA ASP A 476 -3.15 17.78 24.35
C ASP A 476 -4.45 18.28 23.65
N PRO A 477 -5.51 18.65 24.39
CA PRO A 477 -6.81 18.99 23.80
C PRO A 477 -6.91 20.41 23.22
N ASP A 478 -5.91 21.28 23.39
CA ASP A 478 -6.10 22.73 23.19
C ASP A 478 -5.49 23.30 21.89
N ALA A 479 -5.31 22.47 20.85
CA ALA A 479 -4.92 22.96 19.53
C ALA A 479 -6.14 23.44 18.70
N GLU A 480 -7.00 24.29 19.28
CA GLU A 480 -7.95 25.11 18.51
C GLU A 480 -7.36 26.51 18.28
N GLY A 481 -7.45 26.98 17.04
CA GLY A 481 -6.74 28.15 16.54
C GLY A 481 -7.17 29.48 17.15
N ASP A 482 -6.19 30.37 17.32
CA ASP A 482 -6.44 31.80 17.50
C ASP A 482 -5.95 32.52 16.22
N ASP A 483 -6.86 32.64 15.26
CA ASP A 483 -6.75 33.55 14.13
C ASP A 483 -7.29 34.91 14.59
N ARG A 484 -6.40 35.78 15.05
CA ARG A 484 -6.71 37.19 15.28
C ARG A 484 -5.79 38.07 14.46
N GLY A 485 -6.31 38.48 13.30
CA GLY A 485 -5.83 39.63 12.58
C GLY A 485 -6.00 40.92 13.38
N GLY A 486 -5.00 41.78 13.31
CA GLY A 486 -5.03 43.14 13.83
C GLY A 486 -3.85 43.93 13.25
N GLY A 487 -4.11 44.68 12.18
CA GLY A 487 -3.15 45.59 11.58
C GLY A 487 -2.91 46.84 12.44
N GLY A 488 -1.76 47.48 12.21
CA GLY A 488 -1.42 48.78 12.79
C GLY A 488 0.07 49.09 12.68
N ASP A 489 0.53 49.50 11.49
CA ASP A 489 1.80 50.21 11.34
C ASP A 489 1.57 51.66 11.80
N GLU A 490 2.03 51.98 13.01
CA GLU A 490 2.19 53.36 13.48
C GLU A 490 3.60 53.87 13.16
N VAL A 491 3.62 54.93 12.35
CA VAL A 491 4.77 55.74 11.99
C VAL A 491 5.05 56.71 13.14
N ASP A 492 6.25 56.63 13.73
CA ASP A 492 6.70 57.55 14.78
C ASP A 492 7.55 58.69 14.16
N PRO A 493 7.19 59.97 14.30
CA PRO A 493 8.03 61.08 13.89
C PRO A 493 8.68 61.77 15.08
N SER A 494 9.87 62.33 14.78
CA SER A 494 10.47 63.55 15.33
C SER A 494 11.60 63.42 16.36
N THR A 495 12.79 63.80 15.89
CA THR A 495 13.83 64.46 16.68
C THR A 495 13.87 65.93 16.22
N PRO A 496 13.94 66.94 17.12
CA PRO A 496 14.02 68.34 16.72
C PRO A 496 15.49 68.77 16.52
N VAL A 497 15.67 69.72 15.61
CA VAL A 497 16.93 70.43 15.36
C VAL A 497 17.06 71.58 16.36
N SER A 498 18.16 71.58 17.12
CA SER A 498 18.95 72.76 17.52
C SER A 498 20.31 72.30 18.02
#